data_AF-A0A1V4LIY4-F1
#
_entry.id   AF-A0A1V4LIY4-F1
#
_cell.length_a   1.000
_cell.length_b   1.000
_cell.length_c   1.000
_cell.angle_alpha   90.00
_cell.angle_beta   90.00
_cell.angle_gamma   90.00
#
_symmetry.space_group_name_H-M   'P 1'
#
loop_
_entity.id
_entity.type
_entity.pdbx_description
1 polymer ?
#
loop_
_entity_poly.entity_id
_entity_poly.type
_entity_poly.pdbx_seq_one_letter_code
_entity_poly.pdbx_strand_id
1 'polypeptide(L)'
;MVVLLKSTYVCCRIDKDLKACAAKVLSSSGLSINDAMHLFLRQVVATQGLPFEPRQPSEKTASAMMEARDIRQRFCSKKDEISDECG
;
A
#
# COMPACT_ATOMS: atom_id res chain seq x y z
N MET A 1 -7.88 -18.69 36.56
CA MET A 1 -8.34 -18.88 35.16
C MET A 1 -7.15 -18.72 34.25
N VAL A 2 -6.71 -19.78 33.58
CA VAL A 2 -5.71 -19.67 32.51
C VAL A 2 -6.50 -19.53 31.22
N VAL A 3 -6.53 -18.33 30.66
CA VAL A 3 -7.04 -18.14 29.30
C VAL A 3 -6.12 -18.93 28.37
N LEU A 4 -6.69 -19.89 27.63
CA LEU A 4 -6.02 -20.57 26.53
C LEU A 4 -5.80 -19.52 25.44
N LEU A 5 -4.71 -18.76 25.54
CA LEU A 5 -4.25 -17.89 24.49
C LEU A 5 -3.97 -18.78 23.28
N LYS A 6 -4.89 -18.75 22.31
CA LYS A 6 -4.74 -19.41 21.02
C LYS A 6 -3.70 -18.61 20.22
N SER A 7 -2.43 -18.74 20.62
CA SER A 7 -1.29 -18.11 19.98
C SER A 7 -0.86 -18.98 18.80
N THR A 8 -0.89 -18.40 17.61
CA THR A 8 -0.31 -18.99 16.41
C THR A 8 1.02 -18.32 16.11
N TYR A 9 1.97 -19.07 15.57
CA TYR A 9 3.29 -18.54 15.21
C TYR A 9 3.30 -18.10 13.74
N VAL A 10 4.04 -17.04 13.46
CA VAL A 10 4.32 -16.57 12.10
C VAL A 10 5.81 -16.78 11.84
N CYS A 11 6.13 -17.66 10.89
CA CYS A 11 7.50 -17.90 10.44
C CYS A 11 7.67 -17.35 9.03
N CYS A 12 8.58 -16.37 8.86
CA CYS A 12 8.95 -15.83 7.56
C CYS A 12 10.46 -15.96 7.34
N ARG A 13 10.85 -16.28 6.09
CA ARG A 13 12.25 -16.19 5.68
C ARG A 13 12.56 -14.72 5.41
N ILE A 14 13.59 -14.22 6.08
CA ILE A 14 14.10 -12.86 5.90
C ILE A 14 15.61 -12.93 5.80
N ASP A 15 16.18 -11.97 5.09
CA ASP A 15 17.61 -11.80 5.05
C ASP A 15 18.19 -11.45 6.43
N LYS A 16 19.40 -11.92 6.72
CA LYS A 16 20.03 -11.74 8.04
C LYS A 16 20.36 -10.28 8.30
N ASP A 17 20.87 -9.58 7.30
CA ASP A 17 21.25 -8.17 7.41
C ASP A 17 20.01 -7.31 7.54
N LEU A 18 18.95 -7.63 6.78
CA LEU A 18 17.66 -6.98 6.93
C LEU A 18 17.09 -7.12 8.35
N LYS A 19 17.15 -8.32 8.95
CA LYS A 19 16.71 -8.56 10.33
C LYS A 19 17.49 -7.69 11.32
N ALA A 20 18.81 -7.63 11.18
CA ALA A 20 19.68 -6.87 12.07
C ALA A 20 19.42 -5.36 11.98
N CYS A 21 19.34 -4.84 10.75
CA CYS A 21 19.02 -3.44 10.48
C CYS A 21 17.65 -3.05 11.05
N ALA A 22 16.61 -3.87 10.77
CA ALA A 22 15.27 -3.62 11.29
C ALA A 22 15.23 -3.64 12.82
N ALA A 23 15.90 -4.61 13.46
CA ALA A 23 16.00 -4.66 14.92
C ALA A 23 16.61 -3.38 15.51
N LYS A 24 17.68 -2.85 14.89
CA LYS A 24 18.34 -1.62 15.34
C LYS A 24 17.42 -0.41 15.25
N VAL A 25 16.69 -0.25 14.14
CA VAL A 25 15.75 0.86 13.93
C VAL A 25 14.56 0.77 14.89
N LEU A 26 13.99 -0.42 15.07
CA LEU A 26 12.85 -0.60 15.98
C LEU A 26 13.24 -0.42 17.45
N SER A 27 14.47 -0.82 17.81
CA SER A 27 14.99 -0.65 19.18
C SER A 27 15.12 0.82 19.57
N SER A 28 15.46 1.72 18.64
CA SER A 28 15.45 3.16 18.95
C SER A 28 14.06 3.71 19.30
N SER A 29 13.00 3.01 18.87
CA SER A 29 11.60 3.34 19.17
C SER A 29 11.02 2.47 20.29
N GLY A 30 11.84 1.64 20.96
CA GLY A 30 11.39 0.76 22.05
C GLY A 30 10.53 -0.43 21.62
N LEU A 31 10.57 -0.81 20.34
CA LEU A 31 9.77 -1.90 19.78
C LEU A 31 10.63 -3.12 19.44
N SER A 32 10.13 -4.31 19.72
CA SER A 32 10.70 -5.54 19.17
C SER A 32 10.18 -5.80 17.74
N ILE A 33 10.86 -6.66 16.99
CA ILE A 33 10.38 -7.11 15.67
C ILE A 33 8.99 -7.76 15.79
N ASN A 34 8.74 -8.49 16.87
CA ASN A 34 7.45 -9.13 17.09
C ASN A 34 6.34 -8.10 17.30
N ASP A 35 6.60 -7.06 18.11
CA ASP A 35 5.62 -5.99 18.35
C ASP A 35 5.32 -5.23 17.06
N ALA A 36 6.35 -4.91 16.27
CA ALA A 36 6.18 -4.29 14.97
C ALA A 36 5.36 -5.16 14.01
N MET A 37 5.55 -6.48 14.02
CA MET A 37 4.76 -7.42 13.22
C MET A 37 3.28 -7.44 13.67
N HIS A 38 3.02 -7.43 14.97
CA HIS A 38 1.65 -7.36 15.50
C HIS A 38 0.96 -6.04 15.11
N LEU A 39 1.68 -4.91 15.21
CA LEU A 39 1.16 -3.61 14.80
C LEU A 39 0.86 -3.57 13.31
N PHE A 40 1.76 -4.09 12.48
CA PHE A 40 1.57 -4.18 11.03
C PHE A 40 0.30 -4.97 10.69
N LEU A 41 0.13 -6.17 11.25
CA LEU A 41 -1.04 -7.01 10.98
C LEU A 41 -2.34 -6.36 11.47
N ARG A 42 -2.32 -5.71 12.63
CA ARG A 42 -3.47 -4.94 13.13
C ARG A 42 -3.84 -3.81 12.17
N GLN A 43 -2.85 -3.09 11.64
CA GLN A 43 -3.10 -2.00 10.72
C GLN A 43 -3.67 -2.52 9.40
N VAL A 44 -3.17 -3.63 8.86
CA VAL A 44 -3.73 -4.27 7.65
C VAL A 44 -5.21 -4.61 7.82
N VAL A 45 -5.59 -5.13 8.99
CA VAL A 45 -6.99 -5.44 9.30
C VAL A 45 -7.82 -4.16 9.40
N ALA A 46 -7.29 -3.11 10.03
CA ALA A 46 -7.98 -1.85 10.23
C ALA A 46 -8.21 -1.08 8.91
N THR A 47 -7.22 -1.06 8.01
CA THR A 47 -7.31 -0.36 6.72
C THR A 47 -7.93 -1.20 5.60
N GLN A 48 -8.15 -2.51 5.86
CA GLN A 48 -8.52 -3.49 4.83
C GLN A 48 -7.59 -3.45 3.61
N GLY A 49 -6.30 -3.17 3.84
CA GLY A 49 -5.33 -2.94 2.78
C GLY A 49 -3.91 -2.86 3.32
N LEU A 50 -2.96 -2.51 2.45
CA LEU A 50 -1.59 -2.30 2.90
C LEU A 50 -1.50 -1.00 3.73
N PRO A 51 -0.76 -1.00 4.84
CA PRO A 51 -0.69 0.14 5.76
C PRO A 51 0.27 1.23 5.29
N PHE A 52 0.83 1.07 4.10
CA PHE A 52 1.70 2.02 3.43
C PHE A 52 1.11 2.33 2.07
N GLU A 53 1.21 3.58 1.63
CA GLU A 53 0.86 3.94 0.27
C GLU A 53 1.85 3.27 -0.69
N PRO A 54 1.37 2.63 -1.77
CA PRO A 54 2.25 2.12 -2.81
C PRO A 54 2.94 3.32 -3.46
N ARG A 55 4.21 3.53 -3.12
CA ARG A 55 5.02 4.68 -3.57
C ARG A 55 5.19 4.73 -5.09
N GLN A 56 4.88 3.62 -5.78
CA GLN A 56 4.91 3.52 -7.23
C GLN A 56 3.54 3.05 -7.71
N PRO A 57 2.88 3.77 -8.64
CA PRO A 57 1.65 3.28 -9.24
C PRO A 57 1.93 1.90 -9.83
N SER A 58 1.12 0.92 -9.44
CA SER A 58 1.23 -0.43 -10.02
C SER A 58 1.19 -0.33 -11.55
N GLU A 59 1.84 -1.22 -12.27
CA GLU A 59 1.87 -1.19 -13.75
C GLU A 59 0.46 -1.08 -14.34
N LYS A 60 -0.51 -1.74 -13.71
CA LYS A 60 -1.94 -1.65 -14.05
C LYS A 60 -2.49 -0.23 -13.87
N THR A 61 -2.16 0.44 -12.77
CA THR A 61 -2.57 1.82 -12.51
C THR A 61 -1.85 2.81 -13.43
N ALA A 62 -0.57 2.56 -13.74
CA ALA A 62 0.21 3.37 -14.67
C ALA A 62 -0.34 3.27 -16.12
N SER A 63 -0.70 2.06 -16.56
CA SER A 63 -1.34 1.83 -17.87
C SER A 63 -2.71 2.51 -17.95
N ALA A 64 -3.54 2.36 -16.91
CA ALA A 64 -4.85 2.99 -16.86
C ALA A 64 -4.77 4.54 -16.87
N MET A 65 -3.77 5.13 -16.21
CA MET A 65 -3.51 6.57 -16.29
C MET A 65 -3.05 7.01 -17.69
N MET A 66 -2.29 6.18 -18.40
CA MET A 66 -1.86 6.46 -19.77
C MET A 66 -3.03 6.39 -20.75
N GLU A 67 -3.87 5.36 -20.65
CA GLU A 67 -5.09 5.19 -21.44
C GLU A 67 -6.07 6.35 -21.18
N ALA A 68 -6.28 6.73 -19.92
CA ALA A 68 -7.11 7.89 -19.58
C ALA A 68 -6.57 9.21 -20.17
N ARG A 69 -5.24 9.35 -20.27
CA ARG A 69 -4.60 10.53 -20.89
C ARG A 69 -4.78 10.55 -22.40
N ASP A 70 -4.66 9.41 -23.08
CA ASP A 70 -4.91 9.28 -24.52
C ASP A 70 -6.38 9.58 -24.87
N ILE A 71 -7.30 9.01 -24.10
CA ILE A 71 -8.73 9.29 -24.18
C ILE A 71 -8.96 10.81 -24.02
N ARG A 72 -8.44 11.42 -22.97
CA ARG A 72 -8.58 12.87 -22.74
C ARG A 72 -8.02 13.72 -23.87
N GLN A 73 -6.88 13.36 -24.45
CA GLN A 73 -6.32 14.07 -25.60
C GLN A 73 -7.20 13.96 -26.84
N ARG A 74 -7.74 12.78 -27.14
CA ARG A 74 -8.72 12.57 -28.23
C ARG A 74 -9.98 13.40 -28.03
N PHE A 75 -10.48 13.50 -26.79
CA PHE A 75 -11.68 14.29 -26.50
C PHE A 75 -11.41 15.80 -26.42
N CYS A 76 -10.21 16.25 -26.01
CA CYS A 76 -9.84 17.66 -26.03
C CYS A 76 -9.67 18.20 -27.47
N SER A 77 -9.11 17.43 -28.41
CA SER A 77 -9.11 17.82 -29.83
C SER A 77 -10.50 17.79 -30.48
N LYS A 78 -11.49 17.14 -29.85
CA LYS A 78 -12.87 17.03 -30.34
C LYS A 78 -13.83 18.01 -29.66
N LYS A 79 -13.37 18.79 -28.67
CA LYS A 79 -14.20 19.71 -27.89
C LYS A 79 -14.18 21.16 -28.39
N ASP A 80 -13.39 21.47 -29.43
CA ASP A 80 -13.49 22.76 -30.13
C ASP A 80 -14.68 22.83 -31.12
N GLU A 81 -15.47 21.75 -31.30
CA GLU A 81 -16.61 21.75 -32.23
C GLU A 81 -17.99 21.42 -31.58
N ILE A 82 -18.08 21.36 -30.26
CA ILE A 82 -19.38 21.19 -29.57
C ILE A 82 -19.48 22.19 -28.42
N SER A 83 -19.64 23.47 -28.76
CA SER A 83 -20.10 24.51 -27.83
C SER A 83 -21.08 25.50 -28.47
N ASP A 84 -21.65 25.17 -29.63
CA ASP A 84 -22.77 25.91 -30.21
C ASP A 84 -23.86 24.91 -30.61
N GLU A 85 -24.78 24.62 -29.67
CA GLU A 85 -26.21 24.42 -29.92
C GLU A 85 -26.91 24.18 -28.56
N CYS A 86 -27.09 25.27 -27.83
CA CYS A 86 -28.21 25.44 -26.90
C CYS A 86 -28.90 26.76 -27.29
N GLY A 87 -29.85 26.62 -28.21
CA GLY A 87 -30.91 27.59 -28.49
C GLY A 87 -32.24 26.87 -28.38
#